data_AF-A0A442UY41-F1
#
_entry.id   AF-A0A442UY41-F1
#
_cell.length_a   1.000
_cell.length_b   1.000
_cell.length_c   1.000
_cell.angle_alpha   90.00
_cell.angle_beta   90.00
_cell.angle_gamma   90.00
#
_symmetry.space_group_name_H-M   'P 1'
#
loop_
_entity.id
_entity.type
_entity.pdbx_description
1 polymer ?
#
loop_
_entity_poly.entity_id
_entity_poly.type
_entity_poly.pdbx_seq_one_letter_code
_entity_poly.pdbx_strand_id
1 'polypeptide(L)'
;MPIDRIRRKLVNGFACTAVSAAMLPCCLGRAALAAAYGLEFKLRKVADGVFAFQGVDELMSAANQGAISNLGVVVGADAVAVIDSGGSLIEANALIAAIGKISAKPVRYLINTHMHPDHVFGNAAFRQIGATIVGHHNLPRALEARGAFYLQSFREQIGDALIKGIEIIPPTMLVDDRLQLDLGGRVLELQAWKAAHTDNDLTVFDSATRTLFAGDLVFIGSLPTLDGSLLGWLRQMDGLAAIGATRVVPGHGPVPADWPAALTGERRYFEILARDIRKAIADGTPLRDAVKTAGASERSNWHLFDDYNERNATAAFAELEWE
;
A
#
# COMPACT_ATOMS: atom_id res chain seq x y z
N MET A 1 -35.91 67.31 -44.35
CA MET A 1 -36.81 66.57 -43.43
C MET A 1 -35.98 65.47 -42.77
N PRO A 2 -36.06 65.28 -41.44
CA PRO A 2 -35.34 66.15 -40.50
C PRO A 2 -34.67 65.40 -39.33
N ILE A 3 -34.08 66.19 -38.40
CA ILE A 3 -33.81 65.93 -36.96
C ILE A 3 -32.47 65.23 -36.64
N ASP A 4 -31.43 65.98 -36.22
CA ASP A 4 -31.12 66.42 -34.83
C ASP A 4 -30.66 65.26 -33.93
N ARG A 5 -29.68 65.32 -33.02
CA ARG A 5 -28.71 66.32 -32.54
C ARG A 5 -27.81 65.59 -31.52
N ILE A 6 -26.49 65.81 -31.61
CA ILE A 6 -25.55 66.19 -30.52
C ILE A 6 -25.63 65.43 -29.16
N ARG A 7 -24.51 64.80 -28.74
CA ARG A 7 -23.64 65.16 -27.57
C ARG A 7 -22.62 64.02 -27.30
N ARG A 8 -21.32 64.24 -27.53
CA ARG A 8 -20.27 64.73 -26.59
C ARG A 8 -20.03 63.80 -25.37
N LYS A 9 -18.89 63.10 -25.32
CA LYS A 9 -17.63 63.47 -24.59
C LYS A 9 -16.74 62.25 -24.22
N LEU A 10 -15.41 62.46 -24.39
CA LEU A 10 -14.26 62.07 -23.53
C LEU A 10 -14.06 60.57 -23.23
N VAL A 11 -13.10 59.86 -23.83
CA VAL A 11 -11.63 59.85 -23.57
C VAL A 11 -11.26 59.75 -22.09
N ASN A 12 -10.81 58.56 -21.64
CA ASN A 12 -9.47 58.36 -21.09
C ASN A 12 -9.21 56.88 -20.74
N GLY A 13 -7.95 56.49 -20.91
CA GLY A 13 -7.49 55.12 -20.88
C GLY A 13 -7.49 54.47 -19.50
N PHE A 14 -7.31 53.15 -19.53
CA PHE A 14 -6.91 52.39 -18.35
C PHE A 14 -5.65 51.60 -18.65
N ALA A 15 -4.68 51.86 -17.77
CA ALA A 15 -3.34 51.33 -17.76
C ALA A 15 -3.34 49.81 -17.56
N CYS A 16 -2.36 49.19 -18.21
CA CYS A 16 -1.95 47.81 -17.98
C CYS A 16 -1.31 47.74 -16.58
N THR A 17 -2.02 47.19 -15.59
CA THR A 17 -1.45 46.75 -14.33
C THR A 17 -1.40 45.23 -14.32
N ALA A 18 -0.18 44.71 -14.47
CA ALA A 18 0.11 43.31 -14.25
C ALA A 18 -0.24 42.93 -12.81
N VAL A 19 -1.22 42.05 -12.64
CA VAL A 19 -1.46 41.37 -11.36
C VAL A 19 -0.50 40.19 -11.32
N SER A 20 0.60 40.36 -10.58
CA SER A 20 1.40 39.24 -10.11
C SER A 20 0.50 38.32 -9.29
N ALA A 21 0.24 37.13 -9.82
CA ALA A 21 -0.37 36.04 -9.05
C ALA A 21 0.60 35.65 -7.94
N ALA A 22 0.32 36.14 -6.73
CA ALA A 22 0.99 35.67 -5.52
C ALA A 22 0.65 34.18 -5.34
N MET A 23 1.64 33.31 -5.50
CA MET A 23 1.61 31.94 -5.01
C MET A 23 1.49 31.99 -3.48
N LEU A 24 0.26 31.93 -2.96
CA LEU A 24 0.02 31.66 -1.54
C LEU A 24 0.20 30.16 -1.26
N PRO A 25 0.64 29.78 -0.04
CA PRO A 25 1.33 28.52 0.20
C PRO A 25 0.34 27.37 0.39
N CYS A 26 0.36 26.41 -0.55
CA CYS A 26 -0.36 25.14 -0.45
C CYS A 26 0.00 24.34 0.84
N CYS A 27 1.14 24.66 1.46
CA CYS A 27 1.63 23.99 2.67
C CYS A 27 0.79 24.27 3.93
N LEU A 28 0.14 25.44 4.06
CA LEU A 28 -0.62 25.81 5.27
C LEU A 28 -1.92 25.03 5.42
N GLY A 29 -2.59 24.67 4.31
CA GLY A 29 -3.84 23.90 4.35
C GLY A 29 -3.64 22.42 4.71
N ARG A 30 -2.48 21.84 4.34
CA ARG A 30 -2.20 20.41 4.52
C ARG A 30 -1.79 20.04 5.94
N ALA A 31 -0.96 20.88 6.57
CA ALA A 31 -0.62 20.72 7.98
C ALA A 31 -1.87 20.83 8.87
N ALA A 32 -2.82 21.71 8.50
CA ALA A 32 -4.08 21.87 9.22
C ALA A 32 -5.01 20.65 9.10
N LEU A 33 -5.07 19.98 7.94
CA LEU A 33 -5.85 18.74 7.79
C LEU A 33 -5.27 17.57 8.60
N ALA A 34 -3.94 17.39 8.59
CA ALA A 34 -3.29 16.34 9.39
C ALA A 34 -3.45 16.59 10.91
N ALA A 35 -3.35 17.85 11.34
CA ALA A 35 -3.57 18.24 12.73
C ALA A 35 -5.02 18.03 13.19
N ALA A 36 -6.00 18.11 12.28
CA ALA A 36 -7.42 17.94 12.61
C ALA A 36 -7.80 16.50 13.00
N TYR A 37 -7.02 15.49 12.63
CA TYR A 37 -7.30 14.07 12.91
C TYR A 37 -6.34 13.41 13.91
N GLY A 38 -5.39 14.16 14.48
CA GLY A 38 -4.61 13.72 15.65
C GLY A 38 -3.63 12.55 15.43
N LEU A 39 -3.45 12.04 14.20
CA LEU A 39 -2.42 11.05 13.89
C LEU A 39 -1.03 11.70 13.94
N GLU A 40 -0.25 11.37 14.96
CA GLU A 40 1.18 11.66 14.96
C GLU A 40 1.90 10.61 14.09
N PHE A 41 1.93 10.87 12.78
CA PHE A 41 2.55 9.97 11.80
C PHE A 41 4.09 10.01 11.91
N LYS A 42 4.67 9.01 12.59
CA LYS A 42 6.12 8.93 12.90
C LYS A 42 6.85 8.00 11.94
N LEU A 43 7.72 8.57 11.10
CA LEU A 43 8.65 7.80 10.28
C LEU A 43 9.87 7.38 11.12
N ARG A 44 10.05 6.06 11.27
CA ARG A 44 11.24 5.45 11.88
C ARG A 44 12.35 5.35 10.84
N LYS A 45 13.57 5.75 11.20
CA LYS A 45 14.75 5.46 10.36
C LYS A 45 15.06 3.95 10.41
N VAL A 46 15.06 3.30 9.25
CA VAL A 46 15.36 1.87 9.07
C VAL A 46 16.82 1.68 8.66
N ALA A 47 17.30 2.53 7.74
CA ALA A 47 18.67 2.55 7.25
C ALA A 47 19.01 3.95 6.73
N ASP A 48 20.17 4.14 6.12
CA ASP A 48 20.50 5.46 5.59
C ASP A 48 19.61 5.88 4.41
N GLY A 49 18.97 7.04 4.55
CA GLY A 49 17.91 7.50 3.65
C GLY A 49 16.71 6.55 3.51
N VAL A 50 16.53 5.56 4.40
CA VAL A 50 15.38 4.66 4.41
C VAL A 50 14.59 4.85 5.70
N PHE A 51 13.29 5.08 5.54
CA PHE A 51 12.36 5.24 6.64
C PHE A 51 11.13 4.38 6.42
N ALA A 52 10.40 4.12 7.50
CA ALA A 52 9.13 3.44 7.43
C ALA A 52 8.18 3.93 8.53
N PHE A 53 6.89 3.92 8.22
CA PHE A 53 5.83 3.95 9.22
C PHE A 53 5.46 2.52 9.58
N GLN A 54 5.23 2.26 10.86
CA GLN A 54 4.76 0.96 11.33
C GLN A 54 3.26 1.05 11.62
N GLY A 55 2.47 0.26 10.89
CA GLY A 55 1.05 0.12 11.14
C GLY A 55 0.75 -0.57 12.47
N VAL A 56 -0.46 -0.38 12.99
CA VAL A 56 -0.93 -1.13 14.15
C VAL A 56 -1.38 -2.52 13.74
N ASP A 57 -1.07 -3.52 14.56
CA ASP A 57 -1.44 -4.92 14.34
C ASP A 57 -2.88 -5.17 14.84
N GLU A 58 -3.85 -4.62 14.11
CA GLU A 58 -5.27 -4.64 14.43
C GLU A 58 -6.11 -4.68 13.15
N LEU A 59 -7.40 -5.03 13.27
CA LEU A 59 -8.36 -4.78 12.19
C LEU A 59 -8.50 -3.28 11.97
N MET A 60 -8.77 -2.89 10.72
CA MET A 60 -9.07 -1.49 10.43
C MET A 60 -10.31 -1.02 11.18
N SER A 61 -10.21 0.21 11.69
CA SER A 61 -11.29 0.84 12.43
C SER A 61 -11.24 2.35 12.25
N ALA A 62 -12.34 3.02 12.62
CA ALA A 62 -12.34 4.48 12.72
C ALA A 62 -11.27 5.00 13.71
N ALA A 63 -10.91 4.20 14.73
CA ALA A 63 -9.96 4.60 15.78
C ALA A 63 -8.51 4.61 15.28
N ASN A 64 -8.11 3.60 14.51
CA ASN A 64 -6.77 3.54 13.90
C ASN A 64 -6.69 4.23 12.53
N GLN A 65 -7.82 4.73 12.01
CA GLN A 65 -7.90 5.51 10.77
C GLN A 65 -7.41 4.76 9.52
N GLY A 66 -7.42 3.42 9.57
CA GLY A 66 -6.91 2.55 8.51
C GLY A 66 -5.39 2.35 8.52
N ALA A 67 -4.68 2.89 9.51
CA ALA A 67 -3.22 2.85 9.59
C ALA A 67 -2.69 1.51 10.15
N ILE A 68 -3.00 0.41 9.46
CA ILE A 68 -2.67 -0.95 9.87
C ILE A 68 -1.50 -1.57 9.08
N SER A 69 -1.16 -0.98 7.93
CA SER A 69 -0.05 -1.43 7.07
C SER A 69 1.22 -0.60 7.31
N ASN A 70 2.37 -1.19 7.00
CA ASN A 70 3.65 -0.52 7.01
C ASN A 70 3.88 0.21 5.70
N LEU A 71 4.29 1.48 5.79
CA LEU A 71 4.56 2.31 4.61
C LEU A 71 6.05 2.65 4.53
N GLY A 72 6.64 2.50 3.34
CA GLY A 72 8.07 2.69 3.12
C GLY A 72 8.40 4.05 2.50
N VAL A 73 9.58 4.60 2.84
CA VAL A 73 10.11 5.82 2.23
C VAL A 73 11.60 5.66 1.95
N VAL A 74 12.00 5.92 0.70
CA VAL A 74 13.41 5.94 0.30
C VAL A 74 13.78 7.30 -0.28
N VAL A 75 14.81 7.92 0.26
CA VAL A 75 15.33 9.22 -0.17
C VAL A 75 16.61 9.01 -0.97
N GLY A 76 16.60 9.39 -2.25
CA GLY A 76 17.78 9.47 -3.11
C GLY A 76 18.33 10.90 -3.19
N ALA A 77 19.25 11.19 -4.13
CA ALA A 77 19.82 12.53 -4.29
C ALA A 77 18.82 13.54 -4.90
N ASP A 78 17.96 13.09 -5.81
CA ASP A 78 17.07 13.97 -6.59
C ASP A 78 15.59 13.82 -6.21
N ALA A 79 15.22 12.66 -5.65
CA ALA A 79 13.81 12.32 -5.43
C ALA A 79 13.59 11.41 -4.22
N VAL A 80 12.33 11.31 -3.83
CA VAL A 80 11.82 10.34 -2.86
C VAL A 80 10.93 9.32 -3.59
N ALA A 81 11.07 8.05 -3.24
CA ALA A 81 10.09 7.01 -3.53
C ALA A 81 9.33 6.64 -2.25
N VAL A 82 8.03 6.41 -2.39
CA VAL A 82 7.16 5.92 -1.34
C VAL A 82 6.67 4.53 -1.73
N ILE A 83 6.66 3.60 -0.79
CA ILE A 83 6.16 2.25 -0.95
C ILE A 83 4.86 2.18 -0.15
N ASP A 84 3.76 2.00 -0.88
CA ASP A 84 2.37 2.05 -0.42
C ASP A 84 1.90 3.39 0.15
N SER A 85 0.61 3.66 -0.03
CA SER A 85 0.01 4.98 0.22
C SER A 85 -0.79 5.09 1.51
N GLY A 86 -1.04 3.95 2.17
CA GLY A 86 -1.95 3.86 3.29
C GLY A 86 -3.41 3.59 2.88
N GLY A 87 -4.24 3.34 3.88
CA GLY A 87 -5.65 2.98 3.76
C GLY A 87 -6.62 4.16 3.65
N SER A 88 -6.12 5.39 3.80
CA SER A 88 -6.97 6.57 3.73
C SER A 88 -6.24 7.81 3.20
N LEU A 89 -7.02 8.81 2.77
CA LEU A 89 -6.46 10.12 2.41
C LEU A 89 -5.85 10.85 3.61
N ILE A 90 -6.35 10.59 4.83
CA ILE A 90 -5.80 11.21 6.04
C ILE A 90 -4.41 10.66 6.29
N GLU A 91 -4.25 9.34 6.23
CA GLU A 91 -2.98 8.66 6.37
C GLU A 91 -1.98 9.10 5.28
N ALA A 92 -2.39 9.09 4.02
CA ALA A 92 -1.54 9.50 2.90
C ALA A 92 -1.06 10.95 3.02
N ASN A 93 -1.95 11.88 3.41
CA ASN A 93 -1.57 13.28 3.62
C ASN A 93 -0.64 13.44 4.84
N ALA A 94 -0.85 12.67 5.90
CA ALA A 94 0.03 12.67 7.07
C ALA A 94 1.42 12.13 6.71
N LEU A 95 1.51 11.06 5.91
CA LEU A 95 2.75 10.53 5.36
C LEU A 95 3.47 11.57 4.49
N ILE A 96 2.78 12.21 3.55
CA ILE A 96 3.37 13.29 2.72
C ILE A 96 3.92 14.42 3.59
N ALA A 97 3.18 14.83 4.63
CA ALA A 97 3.64 15.86 5.57
C ALA A 97 4.86 15.40 6.38
N ALA A 98 4.92 14.13 6.80
CA ALA A 98 6.07 13.56 7.49
C ALA A 98 7.31 13.48 6.59
N ILE A 99 7.15 13.11 5.31
CA ILE A 99 8.22 13.12 4.31
C ILE A 99 8.82 14.52 4.16
N GLY A 100 7.97 15.56 4.11
CA GLY A 100 8.42 16.96 4.03
C GLY A 100 9.26 17.45 5.21
N LYS A 101 9.21 16.76 6.36
CA LYS A 101 10.06 17.06 7.53
C LYS A 101 11.46 16.45 7.43
N ILE A 102 11.64 15.39 6.62
CA ILE A 102 12.91 14.66 6.48
C ILE A 102 13.60 14.91 5.14
N SER A 103 12.90 15.45 4.13
CA SER A 103 13.44 15.72 2.81
C SER A 103 12.71 16.88 2.12
N ALA A 104 13.46 17.76 1.45
CA ALA A 104 12.92 18.80 0.57
C ALA A 104 12.74 18.33 -0.89
N LYS A 105 13.13 17.10 -1.21
CA LYS A 105 13.08 16.54 -2.57
C LYS A 105 11.65 16.15 -2.93
N PRO A 106 11.26 16.22 -4.21
CA PRO A 106 9.93 15.80 -4.64
C PRO A 106 9.73 14.29 -4.44
N VAL A 107 8.52 13.89 -4.07
CA VAL A 107 8.08 12.50 -4.20
C VAL A 107 7.84 12.23 -5.68
N ARG A 108 8.71 11.44 -6.30
CA ARG A 108 8.66 11.13 -7.72
C ARG A 108 7.85 9.86 -7.99
N TYR A 109 7.97 8.87 -7.11
CA TYR A 109 7.32 7.57 -7.26
C TYR A 109 6.49 7.24 -6.02
N LEU A 110 5.26 6.81 -6.26
CA LEU A 110 4.50 5.99 -5.33
C LEU A 110 4.46 4.58 -5.92
N ILE A 111 4.96 3.59 -5.20
CA ILE A 111 5.03 2.20 -5.62
C ILE A 111 3.99 1.42 -4.82
N ASN A 112 2.92 0.96 -5.46
CA ASN A 112 1.96 0.08 -4.80
C ASN A 112 2.44 -1.37 -4.90
N THR A 113 2.52 -2.05 -3.76
CA THR A 113 2.98 -3.43 -3.67
C THR A 113 1.92 -4.40 -4.20
N HIS A 114 0.65 -4.13 -3.94
CA HIS A 114 -0.49 -4.93 -4.40
C HIS A 114 -1.79 -4.12 -4.24
N MET A 115 -2.94 -4.75 -4.50
CA MET A 115 -4.24 -4.08 -4.60
C MET A 115 -4.98 -3.82 -3.29
N HIS A 116 -4.50 -4.30 -2.13
CA HIS A 116 -5.33 -4.18 -0.93
C HIS A 116 -5.49 -2.73 -0.47
N PRO A 117 -6.66 -2.39 0.09
CA PRO A 117 -7.02 -1.01 0.36
C PRO A 117 -6.06 -0.22 1.24
N ASP A 118 -5.52 -0.83 2.29
CA ASP A 118 -4.49 -0.27 3.18
C ASP A 118 -3.18 0.09 2.48
N HIS A 119 -3.01 -0.33 1.22
CA HIS A 119 -1.83 -0.03 0.44
C HIS A 119 -2.13 1.01 -0.66
N VAL A 120 -3.39 1.13 -1.11
CA VAL A 120 -3.74 1.87 -2.35
C VAL A 120 -4.80 2.98 -2.17
N PHE A 121 -5.51 3.03 -1.06
CA PHE A 121 -6.59 4.01 -0.88
C PHE A 121 -6.09 5.44 -0.67
N GLY A 122 -4.82 5.60 -0.30
CA GLY A 122 -4.11 6.87 -0.26
C GLY A 122 -3.66 7.42 -1.62
N ASN A 123 -3.76 6.65 -2.71
CA ASN A 123 -3.16 6.97 -4.02
C ASN A 123 -3.52 8.37 -4.56
N ALA A 124 -4.76 8.83 -4.35
CA ALA A 124 -5.21 10.12 -4.87
C ALA A 124 -4.41 11.31 -4.29
N ALA A 125 -3.94 11.23 -3.04
CA ALA A 125 -3.12 12.27 -2.42
C ALA A 125 -1.74 12.40 -3.11
N PHE A 126 -1.15 11.27 -3.52
CA PHE A 126 0.12 11.23 -4.24
C PHE A 126 -0.02 11.66 -5.70
N ARG A 127 -1.12 11.29 -6.37
CA ARG A 127 -1.45 11.80 -7.71
C ARG A 127 -1.53 13.34 -7.71
N GLN A 128 -2.14 13.93 -6.69
CA GLN A 128 -2.28 15.39 -6.57
C GLN A 128 -0.95 16.13 -6.44
N ILE A 129 0.12 15.48 -5.96
CA ILE A 129 1.46 16.08 -5.90
C ILE A 129 2.34 15.73 -7.11
N GLY A 130 1.77 15.07 -8.12
CA GLY A 130 2.47 14.72 -9.36
C GLY A 130 3.38 13.51 -9.26
N ALA A 131 3.20 12.64 -8.25
CA ALA A 131 3.94 11.38 -8.19
C ALA A 131 3.49 10.44 -9.32
N THR A 132 4.45 9.73 -9.93
CA THR A 132 4.17 8.61 -10.83
C THR A 132 3.79 7.40 -9.99
N ILE A 133 2.63 6.80 -10.27
CA ILE A 133 2.16 5.61 -9.55
C ILE A 133 2.66 4.39 -10.30
N VAL A 134 3.45 3.57 -9.63
CA VAL A 134 4.08 2.36 -10.15
C VAL A 134 3.42 1.15 -9.52
N GLY A 135 3.15 0.11 -10.30
CA GLY A 135 2.57 -1.12 -9.77
C GLY A 135 2.69 -2.28 -10.73
N HIS A 136 2.33 -3.46 -10.26
CA HIS A 136 2.31 -4.68 -11.07
C HIS A 136 1.37 -4.54 -12.29
N HIS A 137 1.69 -5.16 -13.44
CA HIS A 137 0.89 -5.07 -14.67
C HIS A 137 -0.56 -5.55 -14.52
N ASN A 138 -0.82 -6.51 -13.62
CA ASN A 138 -2.17 -6.97 -13.27
C ASN A 138 -2.95 -6.04 -12.33
N LEU A 139 -2.30 -5.09 -11.65
CA LEU A 139 -2.93 -4.25 -10.63
C LEU A 139 -4.13 -3.45 -11.17
N PRO A 140 -4.10 -2.82 -12.37
CA PRO A 140 -5.26 -2.13 -12.91
C PRO A 140 -6.51 -3.01 -13.04
N ARG A 141 -6.36 -4.22 -13.59
CA ARG A 141 -7.46 -5.19 -13.72
C ARG A 141 -8.01 -5.59 -12.35
N ALA A 142 -7.12 -5.80 -11.39
CA ALA A 142 -7.50 -6.23 -10.05
C ALA A 142 -8.30 -5.14 -9.30
N LEU A 143 -7.87 -3.88 -9.45
CA LEU A 143 -8.58 -2.72 -8.93
C LEU A 143 -9.94 -2.50 -9.61
N GLU A 144 -10.02 -2.71 -10.93
CA GLU A 144 -11.30 -2.67 -11.66
C GLU A 144 -12.28 -3.73 -11.14
N ALA A 145 -11.80 -4.95 -10.89
CA ALA A 145 -12.62 -6.06 -10.43
C ALA A 145 -13.07 -5.94 -8.97
N ARG A 146 -12.19 -5.45 -8.08
CA ARG A 146 -12.41 -5.51 -6.62
C ARG A 146 -12.57 -4.16 -5.94
N GLY A 147 -12.13 -3.06 -6.56
CA GLY A 147 -12.04 -1.75 -5.91
C GLY A 147 -13.39 -1.22 -5.39
N ALA A 148 -14.48 -1.39 -6.15
CA ALA A 148 -15.81 -0.97 -5.70
C ALA A 148 -16.30 -1.78 -4.48
N PHE A 149 -16.02 -3.09 -4.46
CA PHE A 149 -16.35 -3.95 -3.33
C PHE A 149 -15.53 -3.56 -2.09
N TYR A 150 -14.22 -3.35 -2.25
CA TYR A 150 -13.36 -2.90 -1.16
C TYR A 150 -13.82 -1.56 -0.59
N LEU A 151 -14.16 -0.58 -1.44
CA LEU A 151 -14.63 0.73 -1.00
C LEU A 151 -15.92 0.62 -0.17
N GLN A 152 -16.84 -0.24 -0.58
CA GLN A 152 -18.09 -0.47 0.15
C GLN A 152 -17.85 -1.20 1.48
N SER A 153 -17.08 -2.28 1.47
CA SER A 153 -16.73 -3.03 2.68
C SER A 153 -16.01 -2.16 3.70
N PHE A 154 -15.10 -1.30 3.25
CA PHE A 154 -14.37 -0.40 4.11
C PHE A 154 -15.27 0.68 4.68
N ARG A 155 -16.18 1.25 3.87
CA ARG A 155 -17.19 2.20 4.37
C ARG A 155 -17.99 1.63 5.53
N GLU A 156 -18.35 0.35 5.46
CA GLU A 156 -19.08 -0.34 6.53
C GLU A 156 -18.23 -0.55 7.79
N GLN A 157 -16.91 -0.79 7.65
CA GLN A 157 -16.01 -1.04 8.77
C GLN A 157 -15.51 0.23 9.47
N ILE A 158 -15.11 1.24 8.71
CA ILE A 158 -14.39 2.42 9.25
C ILE A 158 -15.18 3.73 9.16
N GLY A 159 -16.36 3.69 8.53
CA GLY A 159 -17.31 4.80 8.43
C GLY A 159 -17.05 5.79 7.29
N ASP A 160 -18.07 6.58 6.98
CA ASP A 160 -18.08 7.50 5.82
C ASP A 160 -16.97 8.56 5.84
N ALA A 161 -16.55 9.00 7.02
CA ALA A 161 -15.59 10.10 7.15
C ALA A 161 -14.22 9.76 6.55
N LEU A 162 -13.74 8.53 6.78
CA LEU A 162 -12.44 8.07 6.29
C LEU A 162 -12.47 7.68 4.81
N ILE A 163 -13.64 7.36 4.28
CA ILE A 163 -13.84 6.98 2.87
C ILE A 163 -14.14 8.16 1.97
N LYS A 164 -14.56 9.30 2.53
CA LYS A 164 -14.95 10.47 1.76
C LYS A 164 -13.79 10.96 0.87
N GLY A 165 -14.02 10.90 -0.44
CA GLY A 165 -13.06 11.37 -1.44
C GLY A 165 -12.00 10.35 -1.86
N ILE A 166 -12.03 9.13 -1.32
CA ILE A 166 -11.20 8.03 -1.86
C ILE A 166 -11.64 7.77 -3.30
N GLU A 167 -10.65 7.74 -4.19
CA GLU A 167 -10.79 7.34 -5.58
C GLU A 167 -9.92 6.10 -5.80
N ILE A 168 -10.43 5.12 -6.54
CA ILE A 168 -9.62 3.97 -6.97
C ILE A 168 -8.71 4.43 -8.11
N ILE A 169 -7.43 4.67 -7.80
CA ILE A 169 -6.44 5.18 -8.75
C ILE A 169 -5.47 4.05 -9.16
N PRO A 170 -5.50 3.59 -10.42
CA PRO A 170 -4.57 2.58 -10.89
C PRO A 170 -3.16 3.16 -11.12
N PRO A 171 -2.11 2.30 -11.17
CA PRO A 171 -0.77 2.72 -11.55
C PRO A 171 -0.71 3.24 -13.00
N THR A 172 0.16 4.22 -13.23
CA THR A 172 0.46 4.79 -14.56
C THR A 172 1.74 4.24 -15.17
N MET A 173 2.55 3.55 -14.38
CA MET A 173 3.75 2.83 -14.80
C MET A 173 3.65 1.38 -14.33
N LEU A 174 3.73 0.43 -15.27
CA LEU A 174 3.50 -0.99 -15.00
C LEU A 174 4.81 -1.77 -14.92
N VAL A 175 4.84 -2.77 -14.05
CA VAL A 175 5.94 -3.73 -13.91
C VAL A 175 5.46 -5.11 -14.37
N ASP A 176 6.06 -5.64 -15.44
CA ASP A 176 5.77 -6.97 -15.96
C ASP A 176 6.56 -8.07 -15.24
N ASP A 177 7.88 -7.87 -15.08
CA ASP A 177 8.79 -8.79 -14.38
C ASP A 177 9.70 -8.00 -13.44
N ARG A 178 10.56 -7.12 -13.98
CA ARG A 178 11.43 -6.24 -13.20
C ARG A 178 11.46 -4.83 -13.75
N LEU A 179 11.66 -3.86 -12.87
CA LEU A 179 11.84 -2.46 -13.22
C LEU A 179 12.86 -1.81 -12.28
N GLN A 180 13.69 -0.92 -12.80
CA GLN A 180 14.59 -0.10 -11.99
C GLN A 180 14.11 1.35 -11.96
N LEU A 181 14.10 1.96 -10.77
CA LEU A 181 13.76 3.37 -10.56
C LEU A 181 14.96 4.09 -9.95
N ASP A 182 15.45 5.13 -10.62
CA ASP A 182 16.57 5.93 -10.14
C ASP A 182 16.09 7.20 -9.41
N LEU A 183 16.53 7.36 -8.16
CA LEU A 183 16.26 8.50 -7.29
C LEU A 183 17.39 9.53 -7.27
N GLY A 184 18.29 9.50 -8.26
CA GLY A 184 19.49 10.34 -8.35
C GLY A 184 20.72 9.59 -7.83
N GLY A 185 21.14 8.54 -8.54
CA GLY A 185 22.24 7.66 -8.16
C GLY A 185 21.89 6.60 -7.11
N ARG A 186 20.62 6.50 -6.70
CA ARG A 186 20.10 5.45 -5.83
C ARG A 186 19.02 4.69 -6.57
N VAL A 187 19.37 3.49 -7.03
CA VAL A 187 18.50 2.64 -7.84
C VAL A 187 17.71 1.69 -6.95
N LEU A 188 16.40 1.70 -7.10
CA LEU A 188 15.48 0.73 -6.53
C LEU A 188 15.16 -0.34 -7.56
N GLU A 189 15.22 -1.61 -7.15
CA GLU A 189 14.85 -2.76 -7.97
C GLU A 189 13.46 -3.24 -7.59
N LEU A 190 12.52 -3.14 -8.53
CA LEU A 190 11.16 -3.64 -8.39
C LEU A 190 11.08 -5.01 -9.04
N GLN A 191 10.40 -5.95 -8.38
CA GLN A 191 10.15 -7.28 -8.92
C GLN A 191 8.68 -7.67 -8.75
N ALA A 192 8.06 -8.05 -9.86
CA ALA A 192 6.73 -8.64 -9.93
C ALA A 192 6.78 -10.14 -9.61
N TRP A 193 5.81 -10.60 -8.83
CA TRP A 193 5.70 -11.99 -8.42
C TRP A 193 4.50 -12.67 -9.07
N LYS A 194 4.55 -13.99 -9.19
CA LYS A 194 3.39 -14.79 -9.59
C LYS A 194 2.41 -14.84 -8.43
N ALA A 195 1.20 -15.35 -8.69
CA ALA A 195 0.14 -15.43 -7.70
C ALA A 195 0.62 -16.03 -6.37
N ALA A 196 0.47 -15.26 -5.30
CA ALA A 196 0.85 -15.58 -3.93
C ALA A 196 -0.18 -14.95 -2.98
N HIS A 197 0.15 -13.79 -2.40
CA HIS A 197 -0.78 -13.02 -1.57
C HIS A 197 -1.95 -12.50 -2.40
N THR A 198 -1.64 -11.90 -3.55
CA THR A 198 -2.57 -11.58 -4.63
C THR A 198 -2.04 -12.14 -5.95
N ASP A 199 -2.58 -11.69 -7.09
CA ASP A 199 -2.03 -11.94 -8.43
C ASP A 199 -1.29 -10.73 -9.02
N ASN A 200 -0.99 -9.75 -8.16
CA ASN A 200 -0.38 -8.47 -8.51
C ASN A 200 0.66 -8.00 -7.48
N ASP A 201 1.33 -8.95 -6.83
CA ASP A 201 2.32 -8.67 -5.79
C ASP A 201 3.64 -8.14 -6.37
N LEU A 202 4.21 -7.15 -5.69
CA LEU A 202 5.43 -6.45 -6.08
C LEU A 202 6.30 -6.20 -4.85
N THR A 203 7.60 -6.49 -4.97
CA THR A 203 8.61 -6.14 -3.96
C THR A 203 9.53 -5.02 -4.44
N VAL A 204 10.07 -4.23 -3.51
CA VAL A 204 11.08 -3.20 -3.78
C VAL A 204 12.36 -3.52 -3.03
N PHE A 205 13.50 -3.58 -3.71
CA PHE A 205 14.80 -3.80 -3.10
C PHE A 205 15.71 -2.59 -3.29
N ASP A 206 16.21 -2.06 -2.16
CA ASP A 206 17.26 -1.03 -2.13
C ASP A 206 18.61 -1.70 -1.83
N SER A 207 19.38 -1.95 -2.89
CA SER A 207 20.67 -2.62 -2.80
C SER A 207 21.71 -1.82 -2.00
N ALA A 208 21.61 -0.49 -2.00
CA ALA A 208 22.51 0.40 -1.27
C ALA A 208 22.49 0.15 0.25
N THR A 209 21.31 -0.13 0.83
CA THR A 209 21.19 -0.46 2.26
C THR A 209 20.86 -1.92 2.54
N ARG A 210 20.69 -2.74 1.49
CA ARG A 210 20.22 -4.12 1.56
C ARG A 210 18.87 -4.24 2.30
N THR A 211 17.96 -3.33 1.98
CA THR A 211 16.61 -3.27 2.58
C THR A 211 15.57 -3.73 1.55
N LEU A 212 14.77 -4.72 1.92
CA LEU A 212 13.62 -5.19 1.17
C LEU A 212 12.34 -4.54 1.70
N PHE A 213 11.48 -4.06 0.82
CA PHE A 213 10.07 -3.79 1.12
C PHE A 213 9.27 -4.89 0.45
N ALA A 214 8.61 -5.71 1.27
CA ALA A 214 7.99 -6.92 0.78
C ALA A 214 6.50 -6.77 0.46
N GLY A 215 5.86 -5.69 0.93
CA GLY A 215 4.42 -5.63 1.02
C GLY A 215 3.88 -6.88 1.73
N ASP A 216 2.71 -7.31 1.33
CA ASP A 216 2.01 -8.44 1.95
C ASP A 216 2.51 -9.81 1.47
N LEU A 217 3.64 -9.87 0.77
CA LEU A 217 4.38 -11.14 0.62
C LEU A 217 5.11 -11.56 1.90
N VAL A 218 5.14 -10.71 2.92
CA VAL A 218 5.68 -11.01 4.25
C VAL A 218 4.79 -10.39 5.32
N PHE A 219 4.14 -11.24 6.12
CA PHE A 219 3.48 -10.87 7.37
C PHE A 219 4.29 -11.32 8.60
N ILE A 220 4.30 -10.52 9.66
CA ILE A 220 4.93 -10.87 10.94
C ILE A 220 3.99 -10.54 12.10
N GLY A 221 3.50 -11.58 12.79
CA GLY A 221 2.61 -11.42 13.96
C GLY A 221 1.12 -11.50 13.60
N SER A 222 0.66 -10.66 12.67
CA SER A 222 -0.70 -10.73 12.10
C SER A 222 -0.83 -11.92 11.16
N LEU A 223 -1.96 -12.63 11.19
CA LEU A 223 -2.18 -13.73 10.24
C LEU A 223 -2.17 -13.18 8.79
N PRO A 224 -1.45 -13.82 7.85
CA PRO A 224 -1.48 -13.43 6.46
C PRO A 224 -2.90 -13.50 5.89
N THR A 225 -3.23 -12.67 4.90
CA THR A 225 -4.45 -12.85 4.11
C THR A 225 -4.12 -13.50 2.77
N LEU A 226 -4.95 -14.46 2.33
CA LEU A 226 -4.72 -15.25 1.14
C LEU A 226 -5.79 -14.98 0.07
N ASP A 227 -5.44 -14.14 -0.91
CA ASP A 227 -6.31 -13.76 -2.04
C ASP A 227 -5.83 -14.28 -3.41
N GLY A 228 -4.60 -14.79 -3.46
CA GLY A 228 -3.97 -15.40 -4.62
C GLY A 228 -3.95 -16.93 -4.51
N SER A 229 -2.80 -17.50 -4.18
CA SER A 229 -2.53 -18.95 -4.25
C SER A 229 -1.60 -19.37 -3.11
N LEU A 230 -2.05 -20.33 -2.29
CA LEU A 230 -1.27 -20.89 -1.17
C LEU A 230 -0.03 -21.59 -1.71
N LEU A 231 -0.23 -22.44 -2.72
CA LEU A 231 0.87 -23.19 -3.33
C LEU A 231 1.80 -22.28 -4.12
N GLY A 232 1.25 -21.26 -4.77
CA GLY A 232 2.00 -20.23 -5.48
C GLY A 232 2.89 -19.41 -4.54
N TRP A 233 2.38 -19.07 -3.36
CA TRP A 233 3.16 -18.40 -2.33
C TRP A 233 4.28 -19.31 -1.82
N LEU A 234 3.97 -20.54 -1.39
CA LEU A 234 4.95 -21.52 -0.92
C LEU A 234 6.08 -21.76 -1.93
N ARG A 235 5.76 -21.90 -3.22
CA ARG A 235 6.75 -22.10 -4.30
C ARG A 235 7.70 -20.91 -4.48
N GLN A 236 7.28 -19.71 -4.11
CA GLN A 236 8.04 -18.48 -4.32
C GLN A 236 8.83 -18.04 -3.09
N MET A 237 8.57 -18.60 -1.91
CA MET A 237 9.24 -18.21 -0.66
C MET A 237 10.76 -18.43 -0.68
N ASP A 238 11.26 -19.45 -1.38
CA ASP A 238 12.72 -19.65 -1.54
C ASP A 238 13.33 -18.57 -2.44
N GLY A 239 12.60 -18.16 -3.48
CA GLY A 239 12.99 -17.06 -4.36
C GLY A 239 13.00 -15.72 -3.63
N LEU A 240 12.02 -15.47 -2.75
CA LEU A 240 12.01 -14.33 -1.85
C LEU A 240 13.26 -14.39 -0.96
N ALA A 241 13.46 -15.48 -0.21
CA ALA A 241 14.57 -15.64 0.71
C ALA A 241 15.96 -15.44 0.07
N ALA A 242 16.09 -15.71 -1.23
CA ALA A 242 17.31 -15.52 -2.00
C ALA A 242 17.64 -14.05 -2.34
N ILE A 243 16.71 -13.10 -2.15
CA ILE A 243 16.99 -11.67 -2.31
C ILE A 243 18.10 -11.28 -1.32
N GLY A 244 19.14 -10.63 -1.83
CA GLY A 244 20.32 -10.20 -1.07
C GLY A 244 20.09 -9.09 -0.05
N ALA A 245 18.92 -9.04 0.59
CA ALA A 245 18.64 -8.13 1.70
C ALA A 245 19.26 -8.65 3.01
N THR A 246 19.43 -7.77 3.98
CA THR A 246 19.71 -8.14 5.38
C THR A 246 18.55 -7.83 6.31
N ARG A 247 17.63 -6.98 5.85
CA ARG A 247 16.44 -6.56 6.61
C ARG A 247 15.24 -6.38 5.68
N VAL A 248 14.06 -6.49 6.26
CA VAL A 248 12.79 -6.31 5.56
C VAL A 248 11.89 -5.31 6.28
N VAL A 249 11.13 -4.56 5.50
CA VAL A 249 9.90 -3.88 5.89
C VAL A 249 8.75 -4.77 5.37
N PRO A 250 8.11 -5.56 6.24
CA PRO A 250 6.95 -6.38 5.86
C PRO A 250 5.75 -5.47 5.60
N GLY A 251 4.70 -5.96 4.95
CA GLY A 251 3.44 -5.23 4.81
C GLY A 251 2.73 -5.02 6.14
N HIS A 252 2.78 -6.03 7.02
CA HIS A 252 2.31 -5.95 8.40
C HIS A 252 3.31 -6.55 9.39
N GLY A 253 3.41 -5.92 10.56
CA GLY A 253 4.27 -6.37 11.66
C GLY A 253 5.46 -5.44 11.95
N PRO A 254 6.41 -5.89 12.79
CA PRO A 254 7.50 -5.04 13.27
C PRO A 254 8.44 -4.54 12.16
N VAL A 255 8.86 -3.27 12.25
CA VAL A 255 9.76 -2.65 11.27
C VAL A 255 11.05 -2.10 11.91
N PRO A 256 12.25 -2.44 11.42
CA PRO A 256 12.53 -3.52 10.46
C PRO A 256 12.55 -4.89 11.14
N ALA A 257 12.51 -5.95 10.33
CA ALA A 257 12.74 -7.33 10.76
C ALA A 257 13.95 -7.96 10.04
N ASP A 258 14.49 -9.03 10.62
CA ASP A 258 15.65 -9.74 10.10
C ASP A 258 15.29 -10.59 8.86
N TRP A 259 16.09 -10.47 7.81
CA TRP A 259 15.89 -11.21 6.56
C TRP A 259 16.94 -12.32 6.39
N PRO A 260 16.58 -13.55 5.95
CA PRO A 260 15.24 -14.02 5.57
C PRO A 260 14.43 -14.65 6.71
N ALA A 261 14.87 -14.50 7.97
CA ALA A 261 14.23 -15.12 9.13
C ALA A 261 12.74 -14.74 9.29
N ALA A 262 12.35 -13.54 8.84
CA ALA A 262 10.96 -13.07 8.80
C ALA A 262 9.96 -14.05 8.14
N LEU A 263 10.40 -14.85 7.15
CA LEU A 263 9.52 -15.81 6.45
C LEU A 263 9.19 -17.06 7.27
N THR A 264 9.88 -17.31 8.40
CA THR A 264 9.81 -18.59 9.11
C THR A 264 8.41 -18.89 9.65
N GLY A 265 7.78 -17.90 10.28
CA GLY A 265 6.43 -18.06 10.84
C GLY A 265 5.41 -18.30 9.74
N GLU A 266 5.40 -17.43 8.74
CA GLU A 266 4.48 -17.47 7.60
C GLU A 266 4.58 -18.79 6.83
N ARG A 267 5.80 -19.27 6.55
CA ARG A 267 6.01 -20.58 5.90
C ARG A 267 5.40 -21.70 6.71
N ARG A 268 5.68 -21.74 8.02
CA ARG A 268 5.14 -22.77 8.91
C ARG A 268 3.61 -22.77 8.89
N TYR A 269 2.98 -21.60 8.93
CA TYR A 269 1.53 -21.47 8.85
C TYR A 269 0.98 -22.06 7.55
N PHE A 270 1.54 -21.66 6.40
CA PHE A 270 1.09 -22.14 5.10
C PHE A 270 1.29 -23.65 4.90
N GLU A 271 2.42 -24.20 5.37
CA GLU A 271 2.67 -25.65 5.33
C GLU A 271 1.67 -26.43 6.19
N ILE A 272 1.35 -25.94 7.38
CA ILE A 272 0.34 -26.53 8.27
C ILE A 272 -1.05 -26.44 7.65
N LEU A 273 -1.42 -25.28 7.11
CA LEU A 273 -2.72 -25.07 6.47
C LEU A 273 -2.88 -26.02 5.29
N ALA A 274 -1.88 -26.11 4.40
CA ALA A 274 -1.90 -27.02 3.25
C ALA A 274 -2.01 -28.48 3.69
N ARG A 275 -1.25 -28.89 4.70
CA ARG A 275 -1.29 -30.25 5.24
C ARG A 275 -2.68 -30.60 5.78
N ASP A 276 -3.26 -29.73 6.61
CA ASP A 276 -4.54 -30.00 7.27
C ASP A 276 -5.68 -30.05 6.25
N ILE A 277 -5.67 -29.16 5.25
CA ILE A 277 -6.65 -29.15 4.17
C ILE A 277 -6.53 -30.42 3.30
N ARG A 278 -5.32 -30.80 2.88
CA ARG A 278 -5.10 -32.06 2.15
C ARG A 278 -5.62 -33.27 2.91
N LYS A 279 -5.37 -33.32 4.22
CA LYS A 279 -5.90 -34.38 5.08
C LYS A 279 -7.43 -34.38 5.08
N ALA A 280 -8.06 -33.21 5.26
CA ALA A 280 -9.51 -33.09 5.26
C ALA A 280 -10.14 -33.57 3.94
N ILE A 281 -9.54 -33.20 2.80
CA ILE A 281 -9.96 -33.64 1.46
C ILE A 281 -9.83 -35.17 1.34
N ALA A 282 -8.68 -35.74 1.71
CA ALA A 282 -8.45 -37.19 1.66
C ALA A 282 -9.43 -37.99 2.53
N ASP A 283 -9.84 -37.42 3.67
CA ASP A 283 -10.82 -38.01 4.58
C ASP A 283 -12.28 -37.80 4.13
N GLY A 284 -12.52 -37.08 3.01
CA GLY A 284 -13.86 -36.76 2.52
C GLY A 284 -14.62 -35.74 3.39
N THR A 285 -13.89 -34.93 4.17
CA THR A 285 -14.47 -33.91 5.04
C THR A 285 -15.06 -32.77 4.19
N PRO A 286 -16.34 -32.41 4.36
CA PRO A 286 -16.93 -31.28 3.64
C PRO A 286 -16.21 -29.96 3.93
N LEU A 287 -16.08 -29.09 2.91
CA LEU A 287 -15.42 -27.78 3.01
C LEU A 287 -15.85 -27.00 4.26
N ARG A 288 -17.16 -26.87 4.51
CA ARG A 288 -17.73 -26.12 5.65
C ARG A 288 -17.26 -26.58 7.03
N ASP A 289 -16.73 -27.80 7.13
CA ASP A 289 -16.25 -28.40 8.37
C ASP A 289 -14.71 -28.38 8.41
N ALA A 290 -14.06 -28.62 7.27
CA ALA A 290 -12.61 -28.54 7.11
C ALA A 290 -12.06 -27.14 7.47
N VAL A 291 -12.69 -26.08 6.95
CA VAL A 291 -12.20 -24.69 7.11
C VAL A 291 -12.23 -24.19 8.55
N LYS A 292 -13.05 -24.80 9.42
CA LYS A 292 -13.14 -24.44 10.84
C LYS A 292 -12.00 -24.99 11.69
N THR A 293 -11.32 -26.02 11.20
CA THR A 293 -10.33 -26.77 11.99
C THR A 293 -8.92 -26.73 11.38
N ALA A 294 -8.81 -26.52 10.07
CA ALA A 294 -7.52 -26.42 9.41
C ALA A 294 -6.68 -25.25 9.96
N GLY A 295 -5.41 -25.50 10.25
CA GLY A 295 -4.51 -24.48 10.80
C GLY A 295 -4.72 -24.17 12.28
N ALA A 296 -5.65 -24.82 12.98
CA ALA A 296 -5.97 -24.50 14.37
C ALA A 296 -4.77 -24.60 15.34
N SER A 297 -3.74 -25.40 15.02
CA SER A 297 -2.51 -25.45 15.82
C SER A 297 -1.71 -24.15 15.79
N GLU A 298 -1.94 -23.28 14.81
CA GLU A 298 -1.27 -21.99 14.68
C GLU A 298 -2.01 -20.84 15.37
N ARG A 299 -3.21 -21.09 15.91
CA ARG A 299 -4.07 -20.06 16.54
C ARG A 299 -3.35 -19.17 17.55
N SER A 300 -2.50 -19.73 18.40
CA SER A 300 -1.76 -18.99 19.43
C SER A 300 -0.52 -18.25 18.91
N ASN A 301 -0.11 -18.50 17.66
CA ASN A 301 1.08 -17.90 17.08
C ASN A 301 0.77 -16.61 16.29
N TRP A 302 -0.51 -16.34 16.02
CA TRP A 302 -0.93 -15.25 15.12
C TRP A 302 -2.02 -14.41 15.75
N HIS A 303 -1.86 -13.10 15.69
CA HIS A 303 -2.96 -12.17 15.89
C HIS A 303 -3.92 -12.26 14.72
N LEU A 304 -5.19 -11.93 14.95
CA LEU A 304 -6.25 -11.95 13.93
C LEU A 304 -6.48 -13.33 13.29
N PHE A 305 -6.07 -14.40 14.00
CA PHE A 305 -6.27 -15.77 13.52
C PHE A 305 -7.75 -16.06 13.24
N ASP A 306 -8.63 -15.68 14.16
CA ASP A 306 -10.07 -15.89 14.04
C ASP A 306 -10.72 -15.09 12.90
N ASP A 307 -10.12 -13.94 12.56
CA ASP A 307 -10.64 -13.05 11.53
C ASP A 307 -10.30 -13.55 10.13
N TYR A 308 -9.13 -14.17 9.95
CA TYR A 308 -8.60 -14.51 8.62
C TYR A 308 -8.45 -16.00 8.33
N ASN A 309 -8.29 -16.87 9.34
CA ASN A 309 -7.91 -18.26 9.08
C ASN A 309 -8.99 -19.03 8.30
N GLU A 310 -10.28 -18.85 8.62
CA GLU A 310 -11.35 -19.56 7.91
C GLU A 310 -11.42 -19.16 6.44
N ARG A 311 -11.17 -17.88 6.12
CA ARG A 311 -11.06 -17.38 4.75
C ARG A 311 -9.86 -18.00 4.03
N ASN A 312 -8.69 -18.01 4.67
CA ASN A 312 -7.49 -18.63 4.10
C ASN A 312 -7.68 -20.13 3.86
N ALA A 313 -8.28 -20.84 4.82
CA ALA A 313 -8.61 -22.25 4.71
C ALA A 313 -9.60 -22.51 3.56
N THR A 314 -10.56 -21.61 3.34
CA THR A 314 -11.49 -21.70 2.21
C THR A 314 -10.77 -21.55 0.87
N ALA A 315 -9.88 -20.56 0.74
CA ALA A 315 -9.07 -20.37 -0.47
C ALA A 315 -8.14 -21.57 -0.71
N ALA A 316 -7.48 -22.06 0.34
CA ALA A 316 -6.63 -23.24 0.29
C ALA A 316 -7.39 -24.50 -0.14
N PHE A 317 -8.59 -24.74 0.40
CA PHE A 317 -9.43 -25.87 0.02
C PHE A 317 -9.78 -25.82 -1.47
N ALA A 318 -10.22 -24.66 -1.95
CA ALA A 318 -10.58 -24.47 -3.35
C ALA A 318 -9.41 -24.70 -4.31
N GLU A 319 -8.17 -24.40 -3.88
CA GLU A 319 -6.96 -24.69 -4.65
C GLU A 319 -6.58 -26.19 -4.59
N LEU A 320 -6.64 -26.79 -3.40
CA LEU A 320 -6.11 -28.14 -3.14
C LEU A 320 -7.07 -29.27 -3.51
N GLU A 321 -8.37 -29.03 -3.65
CA GLU A 321 -9.36 -30.05 -4.06
C GLU A 321 -9.10 -30.61 -5.47
N TRP A 322 -8.29 -29.89 -6.27
CA TRP A 322 -7.96 -30.26 -7.64
C TRP A 322 -6.52 -30.78 -7.81
N GLU A 323 -5.77 -31.00 -6.72
CA GLU A 323 -4.50 -31.73 -6.75
C GLU A 323 -4.71 -33.24 -6.99
#